data_AF-A0A2D4JWG0-F1
#
_entry.id   AF-A0A2D4JWG0-F1
#
_cell.length_a   1.000
_cell.length_b   1.000
_cell.length_c   1.000
_cell.angle_alpha   90.00
_cell.angle_beta   90.00
_cell.angle_gamma   90.00
#
_symmetry.space_group_name_H-M   'P 1'
#
loop_
_entity.id
_entity.type
_entity.pdbx_description
1 polymer ?
#
loop_
_entity_poly.entity_id
_entity_poly.type
_entity_poly.pdbx_seq_one_letter_code
_entity_poly.pdbx_strand_id
1 'polypeptide(L)'
;EEAFVAGHKTGAGAGDTQAARSARTVLWKTLRTVPLTMAYLPDGTYKYMTSSAREHICRLTPQLGDAHSRGFCQVAHSSVEEPRLLEEGCSVTNCLLEGAVVVGPGNVIQHCCLQGPLHIHSGCLLTGLDVASSAALRSHSLQDVVIQGHRIRLRHLSCKVFTLSG
;
A
#
# COMPACT_ATOMS: atom_id res chain seq x y z
N GLU A 1 32.35 1.36 0.54
CA GLU A 1 31.80 1.28 -0.84
C GLU A 1 31.77 -0.16 -1.37
N GLU A 2 32.87 -0.90 -1.29
CA GLU A 2 32.96 -2.31 -1.76
C GLU A 2 32.09 -3.31 -0.98
N ALA A 3 31.80 -3.05 0.30
CA ALA A 3 31.00 -3.94 1.14
C ALA A 3 29.55 -4.13 0.63
N PHE A 4 28.97 -3.11 -0.02
CA PHE A 4 27.63 -3.16 -0.62
C PHE A 4 27.59 -4.04 -1.88
N VAL A 5 28.70 -4.09 -2.61
CA VAL A 5 28.88 -4.90 -3.81
C VAL A 5 29.14 -6.37 -3.43
N ALA A 6 29.88 -6.60 -2.35
CA ALA A 6 30.24 -7.95 -1.89
C ALA A 6 29.09 -8.73 -1.23
N GLY A 7 27.97 -8.09 -0.89
CA GLY A 7 26.76 -8.76 -0.40
C GLY A 7 26.99 -9.67 0.82
N HIS A 8 27.84 -9.26 1.77
CA HIS A 8 28.06 -10.01 3.00
C HIS A 8 26.82 -9.88 3.90
N LYS A 9 26.08 -10.98 4.08
CA LYS A 9 25.06 -11.12 5.12
C LYS A 9 25.60 -12.06 6.18
N THR A 10 25.71 -11.60 7.42
CA THR A 10 25.92 -12.45 8.60
C THR A 10 24.57 -13.10 8.96
N GLY A 11 24.22 -14.19 8.27
CA GLY A 11 22.98 -14.92 8.55
C GLY A 11 22.58 -15.85 7.40
N ALA A 12 22.45 -17.14 7.72
CA ALA A 12 22.45 -18.29 6.81
C ALA A 12 21.36 -18.36 5.72
N GLY A 13 21.74 -18.94 4.58
CA GLY A 13 20.88 -19.40 3.49
C GLY A 13 21.73 -19.79 2.27
N ALA A 14 22.21 -21.04 2.21
CA ALA A 14 23.22 -21.52 1.28
C ALA A 14 22.71 -21.84 -0.15
N GLY A 15 21.74 -21.08 -0.64
CA GLY A 15 21.22 -21.21 -2.01
C GLY A 15 21.14 -19.84 -2.68
N ASP A 16 21.79 -19.72 -3.84
CA ASP A 16 21.69 -18.59 -4.79
C ASP A 16 22.38 -17.26 -4.42
N THR A 17 23.17 -17.22 -3.35
CA THR A 17 23.88 -16.00 -2.92
C THR A 17 25.00 -15.58 -3.88
N GLN A 18 25.64 -16.53 -4.58
CA GLN A 18 26.73 -16.24 -5.53
C GLN A 18 26.22 -15.58 -6.82
N ALA A 19 25.13 -16.11 -7.40
CA ALA A 19 24.50 -15.56 -8.59
C ALA A 19 23.86 -14.19 -8.32
N ALA A 20 23.23 -14.02 -7.16
CA ALA A 20 22.71 -12.72 -6.75
C ALA A 20 23.84 -11.66 -6.55
N ARG A 21 25.00 -12.05 -6.03
CA ARG A 21 26.17 -11.17 -5.86
C ARG A 21 26.80 -10.78 -7.21
N SER A 22 26.93 -11.73 -8.14
CA SER A 22 27.44 -11.44 -9.48
C SER A 22 26.46 -10.54 -10.25
N ALA A 23 25.16 -10.81 -10.20
CA ALA A 23 24.12 -9.98 -10.81
C ALA A 23 24.09 -8.55 -10.24
N ARG A 24 24.20 -8.39 -8.91
CA ARG A 24 24.26 -7.06 -8.26
C ARG A 24 25.50 -6.27 -8.68
N THR A 25 26.64 -6.94 -8.82
CA THR A 25 27.89 -6.32 -9.29
C THR A 25 27.76 -5.83 -10.73
N VAL A 26 27.15 -6.65 -11.60
CA VAL A 26 26.87 -6.29 -12.99
C VAL A 26 25.89 -5.12 -13.06
N LEU A 27 24.75 -5.20 -12.37
CA LEU A 27 23.76 -4.12 -12.31
C LEU A 27 24.37 -2.83 -11.79
N TRP A 28 25.18 -2.87 -10.73
CA TRP A 28 25.87 -1.69 -10.22
C TRP A 28 26.84 -1.10 -11.26
N LYS A 29 27.67 -1.93 -11.91
CA LYS A 29 28.60 -1.45 -12.95
C LYS A 29 27.86 -0.79 -14.12
N THR A 30 26.72 -1.33 -14.51
CA THR A 30 25.89 -0.79 -15.60
C THR A 30 25.14 0.48 -15.20
N LEU A 31 24.53 0.50 -14.01
CA LEU A 31 23.67 1.60 -13.57
C LEU A 31 24.44 2.78 -12.99
N ARG A 32 25.65 2.57 -12.44
CA ARG A 32 26.45 3.68 -11.84
C ARG A 32 26.86 4.74 -12.85
N THR A 33 26.87 4.42 -14.15
CA THR A 33 27.18 5.37 -15.22
C THR A 33 25.94 6.01 -15.82
N VAL A 34 24.74 5.61 -15.39
CA VAL A 34 23.48 6.22 -15.83
C VAL A 34 23.36 7.58 -15.15
N PRO A 35 23.23 8.69 -15.91
CA PRO A 35 23.06 10.00 -15.32
C PRO A 35 21.77 10.05 -14.51
N LEU A 36 21.88 10.47 -13.25
CA LEU A 36 20.72 10.66 -12.38
C LEU A 36 20.22 12.08 -12.53
N THR A 37 18.93 12.22 -12.84
CA THR A 37 18.24 13.51 -12.84
C THR A 37 17.59 13.72 -11.47
N MET A 38 17.84 14.87 -10.86
CA MET A 38 17.19 15.27 -9.60
C MET A 38 16.28 16.46 -9.87
N ALA A 39 15.03 16.37 -9.41
CA ALA A 39 14.13 17.51 -9.31
C ALA A 39 14.12 17.99 -7.87
N TYR A 40 14.42 19.27 -7.66
CA TYR A 40 14.22 19.92 -6.37
C TYR A 40 12.83 20.54 -6.35
N LEU A 41 12.06 20.22 -5.32
CA LEU A 41 10.76 20.82 -5.07
C LEU A 41 10.94 21.87 -3.96
N PRO A 42 11.09 23.16 -4.30
CA PRO A 42 11.08 24.22 -3.29
C PRO A 42 9.76 24.11 -2.50
N ASP A 43 9.85 24.19 -1.17
CA ASP A 43 8.73 24.04 -0.24
C ASP A 43 8.04 22.66 -0.26
N GLY A 44 8.66 21.66 -0.90
CA GLY A 44 8.19 20.28 -0.87
C GLY A 44 8.22 19.73 0.56
N THR A 45 7.09 19.17 1.02
CA THR A 45 7.01 18.53 2.34
C THR A 45 6.94 17.02 2.19
N TYR A 46 7.82 16.31 2.91
CA TYR A 46 7.76 14.87 3.05
C TYR A 46 7.51 14.53 4.52
N LYS A 47 6.31 14.06 4.83
CA LYS A 47 5.93 13.73 6.19
C LYS A 47 5.96 12.21 6.37
N TYR A 48 7.10 11.72 6.84
CA TYR A 48 7.38 10.29 7.01
C TYR A 48 6.44 9.60 8.01
N MET A 49 6.10 10.30 9.11
CA MET A 49 5.21 9.78 10.15
C MET A 49 3.95 10.63 10.28
N THR A 50 2.90 9.99 10.77
CA THR A 50 1.64 10.61 11.18
C THR A 50 1.43 10.32 12.66
N SER A 51 0.83 11.27 13.36
CA SER A 51 0.53 11.13 14.79
C SER A 51 -0.76 10.37 15.06
N SER A 52 -1.61 10.22 14.03
CA SER A 52 -2.87 9.49 14.10
C SER A 52 -3.27 8.88 12.76
N ALA A 53 -4.12 7.84 12.82
CA ALA A 53 -4.72 7.22 11.64
C ALA A 53 -5.54 8.23 10.82
N ARG A 54 -6.32 9.09 11.48
CA ARG A 54 -7.11 10.15 10.83
C ARG A 54 -6.22 11.09 10.02
N GLU A 55 -5.11 11.54 10.59
CA GLU A 55 -4.16 12.40 9.89
C GLU A 55 -3.57 11.68 8.65
N HIS A 56 -3.28 10.39 8.78
CA HIS A 56 -2.80 9.57 7.65
C HIS A 56 -3.84 9.45 6.53
N ILE A 57 -5.09 9.18 6.89
CA ILE A 57 -6.22 9.11 5.95
C ILE A 57 -6.40 10.45 5.23
N CYS A 58 -6.38 11.58 5.96
CA CYS A 58 -6.49 12.91 5.36
C CYS A 58 -5.36 13.20 4.35
N ARG A 59 -4.15 12.69 4.57
CA ARG A 59 -3.05 12.88 3.61
C ARG A 59 -3.18 12.02 2.34
N LEU A 60 -3.98 10.96 2.40
CA LEU A 60 -4.17 10.00 1.30
C LEU A 60 -5.50 10.19 0.57
N THR A 61 -6.34 11.11 1.03
CA THR A 61 -7.64 11.47 0.46
C THR A 61 -7.65 12.94 0.07
N PRO A 62 -8.44 13.35 -0.94
CA PRO A 62 -8.48 14.74 -1.35
C PRO A 62 -9.16 15.56 -0.25
N GLN A 63 -8.55 16.70 0.09
CA GLN A 63 -9.08 17.62 1.09
C GLN A 63 -9.85 18.75 0.40
N LEU A 64 -11.02 19.07 0.92
CA LEU A 64 -11.83 20.18 0.42
C LEU A 64 -11.07 21.49 0.63
N GLY A 65 -10.82 22.23 -0.46
CA GLY A 65 -10.11 23.52 -0.42
C GLY A 65 -8.59 23.45 -0.53
N ASP A 66 -8.00 22.26 -0.68
CA ASP A 66 -6.57 22.12 -0.98
C ASP A 66 -6.31 22.32 -2.49
N ALA A 67 -5.40 23.23 -2.83
CA ALA A 67 -4.99 23.48 -4.22
C ALA A 67 -4.41 22.23 -4.89
N HIS A 68 -3.88 21.29 -4.10
CA HIS A 68 -3.37 20.00 -4.57
C HIS A 68 -4.46 18.98 -4.93
N SER A 69 -5.74 19.23 -4.61
CA SER A 69 -6.85 18.34 -4.94
C SER A 69 -7.14 18.24 -6.45
N ARG A 70 -6.74 19.25 -7.25
CA ARG A 70 -6.99 19.32 -8.71
C ARG A 70 -6.33 18.22 -9.55
N GLY A 71 -5.45 17.40 -8.96
CA GLY A 71 -4.81 16.25 -9.62
C GLY A 71 -4.99 14.93 -8.86
N PHE A 72 -5.90 14.86 -7.89
CA PHE A 72 -6.07 13.65 -7.10
C PHE A 72 -6.68 12.52 -7.94
N CYS A 73 -5.97 11.40 -8.01
CA CYS A 73 -6.44 10.20 -8.68
C CYS A 73 -7.13 9.30 -7.66
N GLN A 74 -8.47 9.27 -7.67
CA GLN A 74 -9.27 8.43 -6.77
C GLN A 74 -8.95 6.94 -6.92
N VAL A 75 -8.69 6.49 -8.14
CA VAL A 75 -8.41 5.08 -8.46
C VAL A 75 -7.10 4.99 -9.23
N ALA A 76 -6.02 4.59 -8.55
CA ALA A 76 -4.70 4.43 -9.13
C ALA A 76 -4.29 2.95 -9.16
N HIS A 77 -3.78 2.47 -10.30
CA HIS A 77 -3.26 1.10 -10.45
C HIS A 77 -4.23 0.00 -9.95
N SER A 78 -5.53 0.21 -10.12
CA SER A 78 -6.56 -0.65 -9.55
C SER A 78 -7.57 -1.09 -10.62
N SER A 79 -8.15 -2.27 -10.43
CA SER A 79 -9.29 -2.77 -11.21
C SER A 79 -10.53 -2.76 -10.32
N VAL A 80 -11.56 -2.02 -10.73
CA VAL A 80 -12.80 -1.85 -9.96
C VAL A 80 -13.97 -2.23 -10.86
N GLU A 81 -14.70 -3.28 -10.48
CA GLU A 81 -15.83 -3.80 -11.27
C GLU A 81 -17.02 -2.83 -11.27
N GLU A 82 -17.33 -2.21 -10.12
CA GLU A 82 -18.42 -1.25 -9.98
C GLU A 82 -17.94 0.13 -9.51
N PRO A 83 -17.31 0.96 -10.38
CA PRO A 83 -16.76 2.27 -9.99
C PRO A 83 -17.78 3.24 -9.38
N ARG A 84 -19.06 3.09 -9.73
CA ARG A 84 -20.18 3.87 -9.17
C ARG A 84 -20.39 3.70 -7.67
N LEU A 85 -19.82 2.66 -7.07
CA LEU A 85 -19.91 2.38 -5.63
C LEU A 85 -18.79 3.06 -4.83
N LEU A 86 -17.90 3.80 -5.50
CA LEU A 86 -16.85 4.60 -4.88
C LEU A 86 -17.31 6.05 -4.75
N GLU A 87 -17.60 6.48 -3.51
CA GLU A 87 -17.97 7.87 -3.24
C GLU A 87 -16.77 8.81 -3.40
N GLU A 88 -17.06 10.06 -3.77
CA GLU A 88 -16.05 11.11 -3.88
C GLU A 88 -15.31 11.31 -2.55
N GLY A 89 -14.00 11.54 -2.61
CA GLY A 89 -13.18 11.72 -1.41
C GLY A 89 -12.60 10.43 -0.82
N CYS A 90 -12.83 9.25 -1.41
CA CYS A 90 -12.06 8.05 -1.10
C CYS A 90 -10.80 7.93 -1.96
N SER A 91 -9.94 6.97 -1.61
CA SER A 91 -8.67 6.68 -2.28
C SER A 91 -8.50 5.16 -2.44
N VAL A 92 -8.35 4.69 -3.67
CA VAL A 92 -8.17 3.28 -4.00
C VAL A 92 -6.88 3.14 -4.81
N THR A 93 -5.90 2.41 -4.26
CA THR A 93 -4.58 2.27 -4.90
C THR A 93 -4.08 0.83 -4.88
N ASN A 94 -3.63 0.30 -6.01
CA ASN A 94 -3.14 -1.08 -6.12
C ASN A 94 -4.15 -2.13 -5.64
N CYS A 95 -5.42 -1.99 -6.05
CA CYS A 95 -6.52 -2.84 -5.59
C CYS A 95 -7.20 -3.62 -6.71
N LEU A 96 -7.78 -4.76 -6.35
CA LEU A 96 -8.77 -5.49 -7.14
C LEU A 96 -10.08 -5.48 -6.35
N LEU A 97 -11.11 -4.79 -6.85
CA LEU A 97 -12.43 -4.72 -6.24
C LEU A 97 -13.45 -5.42 -7.15
N GLU A 98 -13.93 -6.59 -6.71
CA GLU A 98 -14.86 -7.45 -7.45
C GLU A 98 -16.25 -7.45 -6.78
N GLY A 99 -17.30 -7.33 -7.57
CA GLY A 99 -18.68 -7.20 -7.13
C GLY A 99 -18.98 -5.92 -6.33
N ALA A 100 -20.03 -5.99 -5.51
CA ALA A 100 -20.55 -4.85 -4.77
C ALA A 100 -19.67 -4.46 -3.57
N VAL A 101 -18.62 -3.67 -3.81
CA VAL A 101 -17.77 -3.08 -2.75
C VAL A 101 -18.09 -1.58 -2.66
N VAL A 102 -18.90 -1.21 -1.66
CA VAL A 102 -19.31 0.18 -1.41
C VAL A 102 -18.27 0.87 -0.54
N VAL A 103 -17.77 2.02 -1.00
CA VAL A 103 -16.71 2.79 -0.33
C VAL A 103 -17.17 4.23 -0.14
N GLY A 104 -17.44 4.61 1.10
CA GLY A 104 -17.80 5.97 1.48
C GLY A 104 -16.62 6.95 1.41
N PRO A 105 -16.86 8.25 1.68
CA PRO A 105 -15.85 9.30 1.61
C PRO A 105 -14.81 9.15 2.74
N GLY A 106 -13.61 9.70 2.53
CA GLY A 106 -12.57 9.71 3.56
C GLY A 106 -12.04 8.31 3.88
N ASN A 107 -12.11 7.38 2.92
CA ASN A 107 -11.57 6.03 3.02
C ASN A 107 -10.31 5.87 2.20
N VAL A 108 -9.42 5.00 2.67
CA VAL A 108 -8.20 4.62 1.95
C VAL A 108 -8.13 3.10 1.85
N ILE A 109 -8.09 2.58 0.64
CA ILE A 109 -7.99 1.15 0.35
C ILE A 109 -6.74 0.92 -0.50
N GLN A 110 -5.75 0.21 0.04
CA GLN A 110 -4.45 0.06 -0.61
C GLN A 110 -3.93 -1.36 -0.58
N HIS A 111 -3.46 -1.89 -1.71
CA HIS A 111 -2.90 -3.24 -1.78
C HIS A 111 -3.90 -4.33 -1.34
N CYS A 112 -5.16 -4.18 -1.73
CA CYS A 112 -6.25 -5.10 -1.36
C CYS A 112 -6.81 -5.85 -2.56
N CYS A 113 -7.25 -7.08 -2.34
CA CYS A 113 -8.13 -7.82 -3.24
C CYS A 113 -9.44 -8.07 -2.49
N LEU A 114 -10.47 -7.27 -2.78
CA LEU A 114 -11.75 -7.30 -2.07
C LEU A 114 -12.85 -7.87 -2.95
N GLN A 115 -13.67 -8.74 -2.37
CA GLN A 115 -14.83 -9.33 -3.03
C GLN A 115 -16.11 -9.01 -2.27
N GLY A 116 -17.03 -8.32 -2.94
CA GLY A 116 -18.33 -7.94 -2.41
C GLY A 116 -19.23 -9.14 -2.03
N PRO A 117 -20.36 -8.88 -1.36
CA PRO A 117 -20.81 -7.56 -0.90
C PRO A 117 -20.02 -7.06 0.32
N LEU A 118 -19.58 -5.79 0.29
CA LEU A 118 -18.89 -5.11 1.40
C LEU A 118 -19.38 -3.66 1.50
N HIS A 119 -19.55 -3.16 2.74
CA HIS A 119 -19.90 -1.76 3.01
C HIS A 119 -18.83 -1.14 3.91
N ILE A 120 -18.06 -0.22 3.33
CA ILE A 120 -16.99 0.51 3.99
C ILE A 120 -17.48 1.95 4.16
N HIS A 121 -17.94 2.30 5.36
CA HIS A 121 -18.33 3.66 5.72
C HIS A 121 -17.08 4.53 5.91
N SER A 122 -17.22 5.77 6.35
CA SER A 122 -16.11 6.73 6.42
C SER A 122 -15.01 6.37 7.43
N GLY A 123 -13.82 6.92 7.22
CA GLY A 123 -12.74 6.92 8.20
C GLY A 123 -11.93 5.63 8.26
N CYS A 124 -12.05 4.75 7.26
CA CYS A 124 -11.34 3.48 7.23
C CYS A 124 -10.01 3.56 6.47
N LEU A 125 -9.01 2.83 6.96
CA LEU A 125 -7.78 2.50 6.23
C LEU A 125 -7.65 0.98 6.13
N LEU A 126 -7.83 0.44 4.93
CA LEU A 126 -7.71 -0.99 4.67
C LEU A 126 -6.47 -1.25 3.82
N THR A 127 -5.57 -2.11 4.29
CA THR A 127 -4.41 -2.52 3.52
C THR A 127 -4.09 -4.00 3.61
N GLY A 128 -3.61 -4.60 2.52
CA GLY A 128 -3.16 -5.99 2.51
C GLY A 128 -4.28 -7.03 2.70
N LEU A 129 -5.54 -6.66 2.46
CA LEU A 129 -6.68 -7.56 2.57
C LEU A 129 -6.84 -8.38 1.29
N ASP A 130 -7.39 -9.58 1.41
CA ASP A 130 -7.64 -10.48 0.28
C ASP A 130 -9.08 -11.01 0.27
N VAL A 131 -9.40 -11.85 -0.71
CA VAL A 131 -10.74 -12.46 -0.86
C VAL A 131 -11.17 -13.20 0.39
N ALA A 132 -10.25 -13.91 1.07
CA ALA A 132 -10.55 -14.59 2.33
C ALA A 132 -10.88 -13.58 3.44
N SER A 133 -10.14 -12.46 3.50
CA SER A 133 -10.43 -11.35 4.42
C SER A 133 -11.80 -10.74 4.13
N SER A 134 -12.18 -10.63 2.86
CA SER A 134 -13.48 -10.09 2.44
C SER A 134 -14.64 -10.89 3.01
N ALA A 135 -14.57 -12.24 2.93
CA ALA A 135 -15.59 -13.11 3.48
C ALA A 135 -15.80 -12.89 4.99
N ALA A 136 -14.73 -12.67 5.76
CA ALA A 136 -14.80 -12.36 7.19
C ALA A 136 -15.40 -10.98 7.48
N LEU A 137 -15.26 -10.02 6.56
CA LEU A 137 -15.73 -8.65 6.75
C LEU A 137 -17.18 -8.43 6.30
N ARG A 138 -17.79 -9.34 5.53
CA ARG A 138 -19.16 -9.15 4.99
C ARG A 138 -20.24 -8.90 6.05
N SER A 139 -20.08 -9.46 7.24
CA SER A 139 -21.04 -9.30 8.34
C SER A 139 -20.76 -8.11 9.25
N HIS A 140 -19.76 -7.27 8.91
CA HIS A 140 -19.30 -6.17 9.75
C HIS A 140 -19.55 -4.82 9.08
N SER A 141 -20.00 -3.85 9.87
CA SER A 141 -20.03 -2.44 9.46
C SER A 141 -18.64 -1.86 9.71
N LEU A 142 -17.90 -1.54 8.65
CA LEU A 142 -16.57 -0.94 8.76
C LEU A 142 -16.72 0.58 8.80
N GLN A 143 -16.35 1.18 9.93
CA GLN A 143 -16.38 2.63 10.17
C GLN A 143 -15.28 2.99 11.15
N ASP A 144 -14.50 4.04 10.84
CA ASP A 144 -13.41 4.55 11.70
C ASP A 144 -12.38 3.48 12.13
N VAL A 145 -12.15 2.47 11.28
CA VAL A 145 -11.22 1.35 11.55
C VAL A 145 -10.03 1.32 10.60
N VAL A 146 -8.87 1.00 11.16
CA VAL A 146 -7.66 0.66 10.41
C VAL A 146 -7.45 -0.84 10.47
N ILE A 147 -7.40 -1.48 9.31
CA ILE A 147 -7.11 -2.91 9.18
C ILE A 147 -5.91 -3.09 8.26
N GLN A 148 -4.86 -3.73 8.76
CA GLN A 148 -3.67 -4.03 7.97
C GLN A 148 -3.38 -5.51 7.99
N GLY A 149 -3.34 -6.13 6.80
CA GLY A 149 -2.96 -7.52 6.59
C GLY A 149 -1.48 -7.64 6.25
N HIS A 150 -0.78 -8.49 7.00
CA HIS A 150 0.65 -8.75 6.83
C HIS A 150 0.88 -10.23 6.51
N ARG A 151 1.56 -10.50 5.40
CA ARG A 151 2.04 -11.85 5.10
C ARG A 151 3.40 -12.04 5.76
N ILE A 152 3.46 -12.93 6.76
CA ILE A 152 4.67 -13.18 7.54
C ILE A 152 5.14 -14.61 7.28
N ARG A 153 6.45 -14.78 7.10
CA ARG A 153 7.09 -16.10 7.04
C ARG A 153 8.05 -16.25 8.20
N LEU A 154 7.72 -17.14 9.14
CA LEU A 154 8.53 -17.51 10.29
C LEU A 154 9.07 -18.92 10.11
N ARG A 155 10.32 -19.05 9.65
CA ARG A 155 10.96 -20.33 9.30
C ARG A 155 10.11 -21.12 8.28
N HIS A 156 9.46 -22.20 8.73
CA HIS A 156 8.62 -23.08 7.93
C HIS A 156 7.13 -22.68 7.93
N LEU A 157 6.75 -21.70 8.76
CA LEU A 157 5.37 -21.22 8.85
C LEU A 157 5.19 -19.99 7.97
N SER A 158 4.19 -20.02 7.09
CA SER A 158 3.70 -18.86 6.36
C SER A 158 2.28 -18.57 6.85
N CYS A 159 2.06 -17.40 7.43
CA CYS A 159 0.76 -16.99 7.91
C CYS A 159 0.42 -15.56 7.49
N LYS A 160 -0.86 -15.23 7.60
CA LYS A 160 -1.35 -13.86 7.47
C LYS A 160 -1.76 -13.38 8.85
N VAL A 161 -1.21 -12.25 9.28
CA VAL A 161 -1.52 -11.60 10.55
C VAL A 161 -2.20 -10.29 10.25
N PHE A 162 -3.15 -9.90 11.09
CA PHE A 162 -3.88 -8.65 10.93
C PHE A 162 -3.66 -7.76 12.15
N THR A 163 -3.48 -6.47 11.91
CA THR A 163 -3.62 -5.45 12.95
C THR A 163 -4.94 -4.73 12.75
N LEU A 164 -5.68 -4.53 13.84
CA LEU A 164 -6.92 -3.79 13.90
C LEU A 164 -6.77 -2.69 14.94
N SER A 165 -7.12 -1.46 14.57
CA SER A 165 -7.23 -0.33 15.51
C SER A 165 -8.36 0.59 15.07
N GLY A 166 -9.18 1.03 16.02
CA GLY A 166 -10.38 1.84 15.78
C GLY A 166 -11.31 1.70 16.96
#